data_AF-A0A918HEM6-F1
#
_entry.id   AF-A0A918HEM6-F1
#
_cell.length_a   1.000
_cell.length_b   1.000
_cell.length_c   1.000
_cell.angle_alpha   90.00
_cell.angle_beta   90.00
_cell.angle_gamma   90.00
#
_symmetry.space_group_name_H-M   'P 1'
#
loop_
_entity.id
_entity.type
_entity.pdbx_description
1 polymer ?
#
loop_
_entity_poly.entity_id
_entity_poly.type
_entity_poly.pdbx_seq_one_letter_code
_entity_poly.pdbx_strand_id
1 'polypeptide(L)'
;MVFFWPKDFTFVCPTEIAAFGKLNDEFADRDAQILGVSGDSEFVHHAWRKDHADLRDLPFPMLADSKHDLMRECGVEGEDGFAQRAVFIVDPNNEIQFTMVTAGSVGRNPKEVLRVLDALQTDELCPCNWNKGENTLDAGALLAGE
;
A
#
# COMPACT_ATOMS: atom_id res chain seq x y z
N MET A 1 5.51 3.79 -0.80
CA MET A 1 4.41 2.82 -0.93
C MET A 1 3.28 3.45 -1.72
N VAL A 2 2.79 2.77 -2.76
CA VAL A 2 1.64 3.19 -3.57
C VAL A 2 0.50 2.22 -3.35
N PHE A 3 -0.72 2.71 -3.12
CA PHE A 3 -1.90 1.85 -3.05
C PHE A 3 -3.04 2.37 -3.91
N PHE A 4 -3.64 1.46 -4.67
CA PHE A 4 -4.77 1.73 -5.55
C PHE A 4 -6.09 1.37 -4.88
N TRP A 5 -7.16 2.12 -5.18
CA TRP A 5 -8.53 1.68 -4.91
C TRP A 5 -9.40 1.89 -6.16
N PRO A 6 -10.51 1.13 -6.29
CA PRO A 6 -11.33 1.19 -7.50
C PRO A 6 -11.96 2.56 -7.75
N LYS A 7 -12.62 3.12 -6.73
CA LYS A 7 -13.45 4.31 -6.89
C LYS A 7 -13.74 5.04 -5.59
N ASP A 8 -13.78 6.37 -5.67
CA ASP A 8 -14.28 7.27 -4.64
C ASP A 8 -15.78 7.11 -4.40
N PHE A 9 -16.26 7.55 -3.23
CA PHE A 9 -17.67 7.47 -2.81
C PHE A 9 -18.25 6.03 -2.79
N THR A 10 -17.40 5.04 -2.43
CA THR A 10 -17.80 3.64 -2.25
C THR A 10 -17.63 3.19 -0.79
N PHE A 11 -17.98 1.93 -0.49
CA PHE A 11 -18.17 1.46 0.90
C PHE A 11 -16.91 0.88 1.57
N VAL A 12 -16.08 0.13 0.83
CA VAL A 12 -14.86 -0.51 1.38
C VAL A 12 -13.63 0.40 1.27
N CYS A 13 -13.54 1.18 0.19
CA CYS A 13 -12.41 2.09 -0.03
C CYS A 13 -12.13 3.06 1.13
N PRO A 14 -13.12 3.74 1.76
CA PRO A 14 -12.83 4.69 2.82
C PRO A 14 -12.24 4.02 4.07
N THR A 15 -12.58 2.75 4.34
CA THR A 15 -12.03 2.03 5.50
C THR A 15 -10.54 1.74 5.31
N GLU A 16 -10.13 1.35 4.09
CA GLU A 16 -8.72 1.12 3.76
C GLU A 16 -7.91 2.41 3.77
N ILE A 17 -8.41 3.46 3.11
CA ILE A 17 -7.74 4.77 3.01
C ILE A 17 -7.52 5.36 4.41
N ALA A 18 -8.55 5.35 5.26
CA ALA A 18 -8.44 5.82 6.63
C ALA A 18 -7.50 4.95 7.49
N ALA A 19 -7.49 3.63 7.28
CA ALA A 19 -6.60 2.73 8.01
C ALA A 19 -5.12 2.95 7.64
N PHE A 20 -4.81 3.18 6.36
CA PHE A 20 -3.47 3.65 5.97
C PHE A 20 -3.15 5.02 6.56
N GLY A 21 -4.13 5.93 6.62
CA GLY A 21 -3.94 7.26 7.20
C GLY A 21 -3.53 7.21 8.67
N LYS A 22 -4.14 6.31 9.43
CA LYS A 22 -3.79 6.07 10.85
C LYS A 22 -2.40 5.49 11.06
N LEU A 23 -1.83 4.83 10.06
CA LEU A 23 -0.48 4.27 10.12
C LEU A 23 0.57 5.16 9.45
N ASN A 24 0.20 6.33 8.94
CA ASN A 24 1.12 7.17 8.17
C ASN A 24 2.42 7.48 8.91
N ASP A 25 2.35 7.75 10.20
CA ASP A 25 3.53 8.05 11.02
C ASP A 25 4.45 6.83 11.15
N GLU A 26 3.89 5.62 11.25
CA GLU A 26 4.68 4.38 11.25
C GLU A 26 5.41 4.14 9.92
N PHE A 27 4.80 4.50 8.79
CA PHE A 27 5.47 4.46 7.49
C PHE A 27 6.54 5.56 7.40
N ALA A 28 6.25 6.77 7.89
CA ALA A 28 7.19 7.89 7.89
C ALA A 28 8.42 7.60 8.76
N ASP A 29 8.27 6.94 9.91
CA ASP A 29 9.36 6.50 10.79
C ASP A 29 10.31 5.49 10.12
N ARG A 30 9.89 4.92 8.98
CA ARG A 30 10.65 3.98 8.14
C ARG A 30 11.10 4.63 6.84
N ASP A 31 11.13 5.96 6.78
CA ASP A 31 11.47 6.74 5.60
C ASP A 31 10.59 6.39 4.37
N ALA A 32 9.35 5.92 4.61
CA ALA A 32 8.42 5.52 3.56
C ALA A 32 7.23 6.48 3.47
N GLN A 33 7.02 7.04 2.28
CA GLN A 33 5.85 7.85 1.98
C GLN A 33 4.70 6.98 1.46
N ILE A 34 3.48 7.23 1.95
CA ILE A 34 2.24 6.67 1.41
C ILE A 34 1.75 7.54 0.26
N LEU A 35 1.34 6.91 -0.84
CA LEU A 35 0.66 7.54 -1.97
C LEU A 35 -0.60 6.74 -2.30
N GLY A 36 -1.74 7.40 -2.26
CA GLY A 36 -3.02 6.80 -2.66
C GLY A 36 -3.36 7.11 -4.10
N VAL A 37 -3.96 6.17 -4.86
CA VAL A 37 -4.30 6.37 -6.27
C VAL A 37 -5.69 5.79 -6.61
N SER A 38 -6.47 6.51 -7.41
CA SER A 38 -7.57 5.91 -8.20
C SER A 38 -7.68 6.60 -9.57
N GLY A 39 -8.57 6.07 -10.42
CA GLY A 39 -8.92 6.70 -11.70
C GLY A 39 -9.81 7.95 -11.58
N ASP A 40 -10.23 8.32 -10.38
CA ASP A 40 -11.02 9.53 -10.16
C ASP A 40 -10.17 10.81 -10.38
N SER A 41 -10.82 11.96 -10.55
CA SER A 41 -10.11 13.23 -10.67
C SER A 41 -9.80 13.84 -9.31
N GLU A 42 -8.85 14.78 -9.29
CA GLU A 42 -8.47 15.55 -8.11
C GLU A 42 -9.66 16.32 -7.51
N PHE A 43 -10.63 16.71 -8.34
CA PHE A 43 -11.87 17.36 -7.89
C PHE A 43 -12.77 16.40 -7.13
N VAL A 44 -12.85 15.13 -7.56
CA VAL A 44 -13.63 14.09 -6.89
C VAL A 44 -12.97 13.75 -5.55
N HIS A 45 -11.64 13.57 -5.51
CA HIS A 45 -10.90 13.37 -4.27
C HIS A 45 -11.15 14.50 -3.26
N HIS A 46 -11.05 15.76 -3.72
CA HIS A 46 -11.27 16.92 -2.86
C HIS A 46 -12.70 16.99 -2.32
N ALA A 47 -13.69 16.70 -3.18
CA ALA A 47 -15.08 16.63 -2.76
C ALA A 47 -15.29 15.53 -1.72
N TRP A 48 -14.68 14.36 -1.91
CA TRP A 48 -14.85 13.23 -1.00
C TRP A 48 -14.19 13.48 0.35
N ARG A 49 -12.99 14.08 0.39
CA ARG A 49 -12.34 14.50 1.65
C ARG A 49 -13.18 15.51 2.43
N LYS A 50 -13.92 16.39 1.75
CA LYS A 50 -14.83 17.33 2.44
C LYS A 50 -16.04 16.63 3.05
N ASP A 51 -16.62 15.70 2.30
CA ASP A 51 -17.86 15.00 2.64
C ASP A 51 -17.66 13.92 3.71
N HIS A 52 -16.55 13.17 3.65
CA HIS A 52 -16.30 12.03 4.52
C HIS A 52 -15.34 12.38 5.68
N ALA A 53 -15.83 12.27 6.92
CA ALA A 53 -15.09 12.68 8.13
C ALA A 53 -13.72 11.99 8.25
N ASP A 54 -13.65 10.67 8.03
CA ASP A 54 -12.39 9.91 8.15
C ASP A 54 -11.34 10.23 7.07
N LEU A 55 -11.73 10.89 5.97
CA LEU A 55 -10.84 11.20 4.86
C LEU A 55 -10.38 12.66 4.86
N ARG A 56 -10.99 13.52 5.68
CA ARG A 56 -10.77 14.96 5.68
C ARG A 56 -9.31 15.33 5.88
N ASP A 57 -8.73 14.78 6.93
CA ASP A 57 -7.39 15.13 7.41
C ASP A 57 -6.36 14.04 7.07
N LEU A 58 -6.56 13.32 5.96
CA LEU A 58 -5.59 12.30 5.51
C LEU A 58 -4.19 12.92 5.36
N PRO A 59 -3.16 12.29 5.95
CA PRO A 59 -1.81 12.83 6.02
C PRO A 59 -0.97 12.54 4.77
N PHE A 60 -1.58 12.03 3.69
CA PHE A 60 -0.88 11.68 2.45
C PHE A 60 -1.61 12.19 1.19
N PRO A 61 -0.89 12.28 0.05
CA PRO A 61 -1.48 12.63 -1.24
C PRO A 61 -2.43 11.55 -1.80
N MET A 62 -3.55 11.99 -2.37
CA MET A 62 -4.42 11.19 -3.24
C MET A 62 -4.17 11.62 -4.69
N LEU A 63 -3.56 10.75 -5.47
CA LEU A 63 -3.19 10.95 -6.87
C LEU A 63 -4.36 10.59 -7.78
N ALA A 64 -4.65 11.48 -8.72
CA ALA A 64 -5.63 11.28 -9.76
C ALA A 64 -4.98 10.65 -11.00
N ASP A 65 -5.33 9.42 -11.32
CA ASP A 65 -4.92 8.72 -12.54
C ASP A 65 -6.05 8.71 -13.58
N SER A 66 -6.62 9.88 -13.88
CA SER A 66 -7.83 9.98 -14.73
C SER A 66 -7.62 9.55 -16.19
N LYS A 67 -6.36 9.38 -16.63
CA LYS A 67 -6.03 8.81 -17.96
C LYS A 67 -5.82 7.30 -17.93
N HIS A 68 -5.72 6.73 -16.73
CA HIS A 68 -5.45 5.34 -16.45
C HIS A 68 -4.03 4.92 -16.90
N ASP A 69 -3.12 5.87 -17.09
CA ASP A 69 -1.78 5.59 -17.60
C ASP A 69 -1.02 4.77 -16.55
N LEU A 70 -1.09 5.19 -15.27
CA LEU A 70 -0.35 4.55 -14.19
C LEU A 70 -0.93 3.17 -13.86
N MET A 71 -2.26 3.03 -13.72
CA MET A 71 -2.84 1.73 -13.37
C MET A 71 -2.70 0.70 -14.50
N ARG A 72 -2.63 1.12 -15.77
CA ARG A 72 -2.29 0.24 -16.90
C ARG A 72 -0.85 -0.21 -16.85
N GLU A 73 0.09 0.71 -16.63
CA GLU A 73 1.52 0.39 -16.51
C GLU A 73 1.80 -0.55 -15.33
N CYS A 74 1.09 -0.35 -14.21
CA CYS A 74 1.14 -1.24 -13.05
C CYS A 74 0.40 -2.58 -13.26
N GLY A 75 -0.36 -2.74 -14.36
CA GLY A 75 -1.12 -3.95 -14.66
C GLY A 75 -2.31 -4.20 -13.71
N VAL A 76 -2.91 -3.14 -13.16
CA VAL A 76 -3.99 -3.22 -12.16
C VAL A 76 -5.30 -2.61 -12.64
N GLU A 77 -5.44 -2.21 -13.91
CA GLU A 77 -6.74 -1.87 -14.48
C GLU A 77 -7.62 -3.13 -14.59
N GLY A 78 -8.77 -3.13 -13.92
CA GLY A 78 -9.78 -4.16 -14.01
C GLY A 78 -10.56 -4.11 -15.31
N GLU A 79 -11.25 -5.21 -15.66
CA GLU A 79 -12.10 -5.28 -16.86
C GLU A 79 -13.26 -4.28 -16.85
N ASP A 80 -13.64 -3.80 -15.65
CA ASP A 80 -14.66 -2.78 -15.45
C ASP A 80 -14.13 -1.34 -15.63
N GLY A 81 -12.84 -1.19 -15.94
CA GLY A 81 -12.17 0.10 -16.14
C GLY A 81 -11.76 0.80 -14.85
N PHE A 82 -11.83 0.13 -13.70
CA PHE A 82 -11.39 0.67 -12.41
C PHE A 82 -10.13 -0.04 -11.91
N ALA A 83 -9.36 0.62 -11.06
CA ALA A 83 -8.18 0.00 -10.48
C ALA A 83 -8.57 -1.16 -9.54
N GLN A 84 -7.86 -2.29 -9.63
CA GLN A 84 -7.91 -3.33 -8.62
C GLN A 84 -7.37 -2.81 -7.28
N ARG A 85 -7.72 -3.48 -6.17
CA ARG A 85 -7.18 -3.17 -4.84
C ARG A 85 -5.74 -3.65 -4.75
N ALA A 86 -4.81 -2.84 -5.23
CA ALA A 86 -3.39 -3.17 -5.31
C ALA A 86 -2.53 -2.32 -4.37
N VAL A 87 -1.43 -2.88 -3.85
CA VAL A 87 -0.40 -2.18 -3.09
C VAL A 87 0.95 -2.51 -3.70
N PHE A 88 1.82 -1.51 -3.79
CA PHE A 88 3.19 -1.62 -4.23
C PHE A 88 4.12 -0.97 -3.20
N ILE A 89 5.15 -1.71 -2.75
CA ILE A 89 6.31 -1.10 -2.08
C ILE A 89 7.39 -0.97 -3.14
N VAL A 90 7.82 0.28 -3.34
CA VAL A 90 8.86 0.67 -4.29
C VAL A 90 10.03 1.20 -3.48
N ASP A 91 11.22 0.68 -3.76
CA ASP A 91 12.44 1.09 -3.07
C ASP A 91 13.06 2.37 -3.68
N PRO A 92 14.13 2.92 -3.08
CA PRO A 92 14.81 4.12 -3.60
C PRO A 92 15.46 3.95 -4.98
N ASN A 93 15.66 2.72 -5.47
CA ASN A 93 16.17 2.42 -6.81
C ASN A 93 15.04 2.34 -7.85
N ASN A 94 13.79 2.61 -7.45
CA ASN A 94 12.57 2.45 -8.24
C ASN A 94 12.24 1.00 -8.59
N GLU A 95 12.67 0.05 -7.76
CA GLU A 95 12.33 -1.36 -7.93
C GLU A 95 11.14 -1.75 -7.04
N ILE A 96 10.23 -2.56 -7.59
CA ILE A 96 9.08 -3.08 -6.83
C ILE A 96 9.56 -4.25 -5.98
N GLN A 97 9.57 -4.07 -4.66
CA GLN A 97 9.98 -5.09 -3.70
C GLN A 97 8.80 -5.91 -3.17
N PHE A 98 7.58 -5.39 -3.26
CA PHE A 98 6.39 -6.10 -2.82
C PHE A 98 5.15 -5.64 -3.60
N THR A 99 4.28 -6.60 -3.91
CA THR A 99 2.93 -6.35 -4.42
C THR A 99 1.89 -7.19 -3.70
N MET A 100 0.70 -6.62 -3.50
CA MET A 100 -0.47 -7.32 -2.98
C MET A 100 -1.71 -6.86 -3.75
N VAL A 101 -2.47 -7.80 -4.30
CA VAL A 101 -3.72 -7.53 -5.01
C VAL A 101 -4.84 -8.35 -4.35
N THR A 102 -5.95 -7.70 -4.00
CA THR A 102 -7.12 -8.37 -3.44
C THR A 102 -8.35 -8.19 -4.32
N ALA A 103 -9.28 -9.15 -4.24
CA ALA A 103 -10.59 -9.01 -4.88
C ALA A 103 -11.34 -7.79 -4.31
N GLY A 104 -12.22 -7.18 -5.12
CA GLY A 104 -12.93 -5.95 -4.74
C GLY A 104 -13.73 -6.03 -3.44
N SER A 105 -14.16 -7.24 -3.04
CA SER A 105 -14.90 -7.54 -1.81
C SER A 105 -14.02 -7.73 -0.57
N VAL A 106 -12.69 -7.80 -0.73
CA VAL A 106 -11.74 -8.10 0.35
C VAL A 106 -10.92 -6.85 0.66
N GLY A 107 -11.17 -6.27 1.84
CA GLY A 107 -10.35 -5.19 2.38
C GLY A 107 -8.96 -5.68 2.76
N ARG A 108 -7.94 -4.89 2.43
CA ARG A 108 -6.54 -5.14 2.74
C ARG A 108 -6.24 -4.88 4.21
N ASN A 109 -5.15 -5.47 4.69
CA ASN A 109 -4.62 -5.24 6.02
C ASN A 109 -3.36 -4.34 5.93
N PRO A 110 -3.45 -3.04 6.26
CA PRO A 110 -2.29 -2.13 6.26
C PRO A 110 -1.14 -2.58 7.15
N LYS A 111 -1.42 -3.32 8.24
CA LYS A 111 -0.37 -3.84 9.12
C LYS A 111 0.51 -4.90 8.45
N GLU A 112 -0.06 -5.67 7.52
CA GLU A 112 0.75 -6.63 6.75
C GLU A 112 1.71 -5.91 5.81
N VAL A 113 1.25 -4.82 5.19
CA VAL A 113 2.11 -3.98 4.34
C VAL A 113 3.25 -3.36 5.17
N LEU A 114 2.94 -2.87 6.38
CA LEU A 114 3.95 -2.34 7.30
C LEU A 114 4.94 -3.43 7.75
N ARG A 115 4.47 -4.64 8.06
CA ARG A 115 5.32 -5.80 8.42
C ARG A 115 6.27 -6.16 7.29
N VAL A 116 5.79 -6.16 6.05
CA VAL A 116 6.65 -6.41 4.88
C VAL A 116 7.66 -5.29 4.70
N LEU A 117 7.28 -4.02 4.89
CA LEU A 117 8.23 -2.91 4.86
C LEU A 117 9.32 -3.07 5.93
N ASP A 118 8.95 -3.44 7.16
CA ASP A 118 9.92 -3.74 8.22
C ASP A 118 10.89 -4.85 7.79
N ALA A 119 10.39 -5.93 7.17
CA ALA A 119 11.21 -7.05 6.73
C ALA A 119 12.18 -6.64 5.62
N LEU A 120 11.69 -5.88 4.63
CA LEU A 120 12.48 -5.37 3.50
C LEU A 120 13.63 -4.45 3.94
N GLN A 121 13.49 -3.76 5.07
CA GLN A 121 14.52 -2.86 5.60
C GLN A 121 15.51 -3.54 6.57
N THR A 122 15.37 -4.85 6.83
CA THR A 122 16.34 -5.56 7.68
C THR A 122 17.65 -5.89 6.96
N ASP A 123 17.63 -5.98 5.63
CA ASP A 123 18.71 -6.55 4.80
C ASP A 123 19.12 -7.99 5.19
N GLU A 124 18.28 -8.69 5.97
CA GLU A 124 18.51 -10.03 6.50
C GLU A 124 17.46 -11.05 5.98
N LEU A 125 17.70 -12.34 6.21
CA LEU A 125 16.76 -13.40 5.83
C LEU A 125 15.63 -13.51 6.86
N CYS A 126 14.50 -12.85 6.60
CA CYS A 126 13.31 -12.97 7.45
C CYS A 126 12.58 -14.32 7.23
N PRO A 127 12.34 -15.13 8.27
CA PRO A 127 11.53 -16.34 8.16
C PRO A 127 10.05 -16.06 7.86
N CYS A 128 9.29 -17.12 7.58
CA CYS A 128 7.83 -17.03 7.44
C CYS A 128 7.18 -16.47 8.72
N ASN A 129 6.19 -15.59 8.54
CA ASN A 129 5.47 -14.88 9.62
C ASN A 129 6.34 -13.93 10.47
N TRP A 130 7.55 -13.59 10.02
CA TRP A 130 8.46 -12.72 10.76
C TRP A 130 7.85 -11.35 11.08
N ASN A 131 8.07 -10.87 12.30
CA ASN A 131 7.74 -9.52 12.75
C ASN A 131 8.99 -8.79 13.27
N LYS A 132 8.96 -7.46 13.24
CA LYS A 132 10.04 -6.61 13.76
C LYS A 132 10.43 -7.02 15.19
N GLY A 133 11.72 -7.32 15.37
CA GLY A 133 12.29 -7.75 16.65
C GLY A 133 12.38 -9.27 16.84
N GLU A 134 11.83 -10.07 15.92
CA GLU A 134 12.04 -11.51 15.89
C GLU A 134 13.38 -11.87 15.22
N ASN A 135 13.90 -13.05 15.53
CA ASN A 135 15.16 -13.53 14.96
C ASN A 135 15.04 -13.75 13.45
N THR A 136 16.10 -13.40 12.74
CA THR A 136 16.31 -13.69 11.32
C THR A 136 17.08 -15.01 11.15
N LEU A 137 17.19 -15.47 9.90
CA LEU A 137 17.90 -16.68 9.55
C LEU A 137 19.36 -16.37 9.20
N ASP A 138 20.28 -17.15 9.76
CA ASP A 138 21.68 -17.16 9.33
C ASP A 138 21.87 -18.29 8.31
N ALA A 139 22.06 -17.92 7.03
CA ALA A 139 22.28 -18.88 5.96
C ALA A 139 23.54 -19.73 6.18
N GLY A 140 24.59 -19.18 6.79
CA GLY A 140 25.82 -19.90 7.07
C GLY A 140 25.60 -21.00 8.10
N ALA A 141 24.91 -20.68 9.20
CA ALA A 141 24.54 -21.66 10.23
C ALA A 141 23.62 -22.76 9.67
N LEU A 142 22.59 -22.38 8.91
CA LEU A 142 21.65 -23.34 8.31
C LEU A 142 22.34 -24.29 7.32
N LEU A 143 23.29 -23.79 6.53
CA LEU A 143 24.07 -24.63 5.60
C LEU A 143 25.10 -25.51 6.32
N ALA A 144 25.56 -25.10 7.51
CA ALA A 144 26.42 -25.91 8.38
C ALA A 144 25.66 -26.99 9.15
N GLY A 145 24.32 -26.96 9.15
CA GLY A 145 23.46 -27.91 9.85
C GLY A 145 23.28 -27.61 11.34
N GLU A 146 23.48 -26.36 11.74
CA GLU A 146 23.26 -25.85 13.10
C GLU A 146 21.83 -25.34 13.33
#